data_AF-A0AAU7NDL8-F1
#
_entry.id   AF-A0AAU7NDL8-F1
#
_cell.length_a   1.000
_cell.length_b   1.000
_cell.length_c   1.000
_cell.angle_alpha   90.00
_cell.angle_beta   90.00
_cell.angle_gamma   90.00
#
_symmetry.space_group_name_H-M   'P 1'
#
loop_
_entity.id
_entity.type
_entity.pdbx_description
1 polymer ?
#
loop_
_entity_poly.entity_id
_entity_poly.type
_entity_poly.pdbx_seq_one_letter_code
_entity_poly.pdbx_strand_id
1 'polypeptide(L)'
;MNRPTFWLISRLLPLKRILIYPPITRIDAGQSQQVNFVLRKGKPLTHEVMLKASFEGIMQTTENSTQMPVRQSIGFIVQPAAVAVSKTPWDALTFQMESGELVMRNTGQRVVRMVPTLQLNPTNTQLAQDEYYLMAGETRRFKVANAPISVTFTPLSRYGFKLDDVTILVK
;
A
#
# COMPACT_ATOMS: atom_id res chain seq x y z
N MET A 1 20.14 -9.83 -35.64
CA MET A 1 19.19 -8.82 -35.11
C MET A 1 19.15 -8.97 -33.60
N ASN A 2 19.86 -8.10 -32.87
CA ASN A 2 20.03 -8.23 -31.42
C ASN A 2 18.74 -7.78 -30.72
N ARG A 3 18.07 -8.69 -30.01
CA ARG A 3 16.78 -8.43 -29.36
C ARG A 3 17.02 -7.71 -28.02
N PRO A 4 16.18 -6.74 -27.62
CA PRO A 4 16.35 -6.04 -26.35
C PRO A 4 16.19 -7.02 -25.18
N THR A 5 17.23 -7.14 -24.36
CA THR A 5 17.30 -7.98 -23.18
C THR A 5 16.84 -7.17 -21.96
N PHE A 6 15.84 -7.65 -21.23
CA PHE A 6 15.37 -7.02 -19.99
C PHE A 6 15.74 -7.86 -18.77
N TRP A 7 16.35 -7.22 -17.78
CA TRP A 7 16.56 -7.80 -16.45
C TRP A 7 15.58 -7.24 -15.45
N LEU A 8 14.96 -8.06 -14.61
CA LEU A 8 13.99 -7.64 -13.60
C LEU A 8 14.60 -7.65 -12.19
N ILE A 9 14.75 -6.51 -11.51
CA ILE A 9 15.12 -6.47 -10.08
C ILE A 9 13.86 -6.36 -9.22
N SER A 10 13.75 -7.24 -8.22
CA SER A 10 12.67 -7.20 -7.24
C SER A 10 13.10 -6.69 -5.85
N ARG A 11 12.39 -5.73 -5.25
CA ARG A 11 12.65 -5.22 -3.87
C ARG A 11 11.37 -5.14 -3.04
N LEU A 12 11.49 -5.36 -1.72
CA LEU A 12 10.42 -5.25 -0.71
C LEU A 12 10.88 -4.40 0.48
N LEU A 13 10.03 -3.47 0.91
CA LEU A 13 10.16 -2.67 2.15
C LEU A 13 8.81 -2.69 2.87
N PRO A 14 8.73 -2.79 4.23
CA PRO A 14 9.80 -2.86 5.24
C PRO A 14 10.05 -4.26 5.84
N LEU A 15 9.30 -5.31 5.46
CA LEU A 15 9.51 -6.66 6.01
C LEU A 15 10.65 -7.41 5.29
N LYS A 16 11.83 -7.46 5.92
CA LYS A 16 13.02 -8.23 5.48
C LYS A 16 12.84 -9.77 5.45
N ARG A 17 11.63 -10.28 5.66
CA ARG A 17 11.32 -11.72 5.75
C ARG A 17 10.72 -12.33 4.49
N ILE A 18 10.30 -11.51 3.53
CA ILE A 18 9.83 -12.03 2.25
C ILE A 18 11.03 -12.15 1.30
N LEU A 19 11.24 -13.34 0.78
CA LEU A 19 12.17 -13.61 -0.30
C LEU A 19 11.45 -13.55 -1.63
N ILE A 20 12.17 -13.07 -2.64
CA ILE A 20 11.69 -12.99 -4.01
C ILE A 20 12.59 -13.86 -4.87
N TYR A 21 12.00 -14.76 -5.66
CA TYR A 21 12.75 -15.71 -6.48
C TYR A 21 12.10 -15.94 -7.86
N PRO A 22 12.85 -15.88 -8.97
CA PRO A 22 14.24 -15.43 -9.03
C PRO A 22 14.35 -13.93 -8.73
N PRO A 23 15.41 -13.46 -8.03
CA PRO A 23 15.57 -12.04 -7.71
C PRO A 23 15.97 -11.21 -8.94
N ILE A 24 16.59 -11.86 -9.93
CA ILE A 24 17.02 -11.32 -11.22
C ILE A 24 16.78 -12.40 -12.26
N THR A 25 16.18 -12.02 -13.39
CA THR A 25 15.95 -12.93 -14.51
C THR A 25 15.99 -12.16 -15.82
N ARG A 26 16.34 -12.85 -16.90
CA ARG A 26 16.24 -12.35 -18.27
C ARG A 26 14.87 -12.71 -18.83
N ILE A 27 14.18 -11.73 -19.42
CA ILE A 27 12.91 -11.96 -20.11
C ILE A 27 13.07 -11.49 -21.56
N ASP A 28 12.89 -12.42 -22.50
CA ASP A 28 12.88 -12.11 -23.93
C ASP A 28 11.50 -11.61 -24.38
N ALA A 29 11.43 -10.93 -25.52
CA ALA A 29 10.20 -10.37 -26.05
C ALA A 29 9.09 -11.43 -26.23
N GLY A 30 7.88 -11.12 -25.74
CA GLY A 30 6.72 -12.01 -25.78
C GLY A 30 6.75 -13.14 -24.75
N GLN A 31 7.80 -13.25 -23.93
CA GLN A 31 7.89 -14.22 -22.85
C GLN A 31 7.36 -13.65 -21.53
N SER A 32 7.02 -14.54 -20.61
CA SER A 32 6.59 -14.22 -19.25
C SER A 32 7.45 -14.96 -18.24
N GLN A 33 7.62 -14.38 -17.06
CA GLN A 33 8.35 -15.00 -15.95
C GLN A 33 7.48 -15.03 -14.69
N GLN A 34 7.38 -16.21 -14.09
CA GLN A 34 6.81 -16.33 -12.75
C GLN A 34 7.83 -15.89 -11.69
N VAL A 35 7.38 -15.04 -10.77
CA VAL A 35 8.14 -14.60 -9.60
C VAL A 35 7.45 -15.09 -8.34
N ASN A 36 8.19 -15.79 -7.50
CA ASN A 36 7.70 -16.39 -6.26
C ASN A 36 8.04 -15.50 -5.07
N PHE A 37 7.06 -15.33 -4.18
CA PHE A 37 7.22 -14.62 -2.91
C PHE A 37 7.14 -15.62 -1.76
N VAL A 38 8.20 -15.74 -0.97
CA VAL A 38 8.30 -16.75 0.10
C VAL A 38 8.53 -16.06 1.44
N LEU A 39 7.62 -16.25 2.39
CA LEU A 39 7.81 -15.79 3.76
C LEU A 39 8.76 -16.73 4.51
N ARG A 40 9.93 -16.24 4.93
CA ARG A 40 10.87 -16.99 5.76
C ARG A 40 10.23 -17.37 7.10
N LYS A 41 10.52 -18.59 7.57
CA LYS A 41 10.15 -19.04 8.92
C LYS A 41 10.70 -18.07 9.96
N GLY A 42 9.91 -17.83 11.00
CA GLY A 42 10.22 -16.85 12.05
C GLY A 42 8.97 -16.64 12.92
N LYS A 43 8.97 -15.57 13.72
CA LYS A 43 7.80 -15.23 14.56
C LYS A 43 6.54 -15.11 13.68
N PRO A 44 5.40 -15.70 14.07
CA PRO A 44 4.14 -15.52 13.34
C PRO A 44 3.79 -14.04 13.23
N LEU A 45 3.25 -13.64 12.08
CA LEU A 45 2.66 -12.32 11.93
C LEU A 45 1.29 -12.32 12.62
N THR A 46 1.03 -11.30 13.44
CA THR A 46 -0.21 -11.15 14.22
C THR A 46 -1.20 -10.16 13.59
N HIS A 47 -0.78 -9.47 12.54
CA HIS A 47 -1.52 -8.43 11.84
C HIS A 47 -1.13 -8.44 10.35
N GLU A 48 -1.99 -7.90 9.50
CA GLU A 48 -1.66 -7.67 8.10
C GLU A 48 -0.58 -6.60 7.97
N VAL A 49 0.26 -6.75 6.95
CA VAL A 49 1.27 -5.75 6.61
C VAL A 49 1.21 -5.45 5.12
N MET A 50 1.23 -4.17 4.75
CA MET A 50 1.34 -3.72 3.37
C MET A 50 2.81 -3.53 3.02
N LEU A 51 3.24 -4.13 1.92
CA LEU A 51 4.56 -3.97 1.34
C LEU A 51 4.42 -3.43 -0.07
N LYS A 52 5.52 -2.91 -0.59
CA LYS A 52 5.65 -2.52 -2.00
C LYS A 52 6.63 -3.48 -2.67
N ALA A 53 6.16 -4.25 -3.64
CA ALA A 53 7.03 -5.03 -4.51
C ALA A 53 7.34 -4.18 -5.75
N SER A 54 8.61 -3.86 -5.95
CA SER A 54 9.08 -3.11 -7.12
C SER A 54 9.76 -4.03 -8.11
N PHE A 55 9.52 -3.81 -9.40
CA PHE A 55 10.02 -4.56 -10.54
C PHE A 55 10.71 -3.58 -11.49
N GLU A 56 12.01 -3.74 -11.71
CA GLU A 56 12.81 -2.80 -12.48
C GLU A 56 13.50 -3.47 -13.66
N GLY A 57 13.24 -2.96 -14.86
CA GLY A 57 13.87 -3.36 -16.10
C GLY A 57 15.26 -2.74 -16.26
N ILE A 58 16.30 -3.57 -16.42
CA ILE A 58 17.66 -3.14 -16.77
C ILE A 58 17.89 -3.48 -18.25
N MET A 59 18.39 -2.50 -19.00
CA MET A 59 18.78 -2.68 -20.41
C MET A 59 20.29 -2.89 -20.53
N GLN A 60 20.71 -3.65 -21.55
CA GLN A 60 22.12 -3.81 -21.88
C GLN A 60 22.64 -2.58 -22.63
N THR A 61 23.79 -2.05 -22.21
CA THR A 61 24.40 -0.85 -22.81
C THR A 61 24.96 -1.13 -24.20
N THR A 62 24.67 -0.25 -25.16
CA THR A 62 25.39 -0.14 -26.44
C THR A 62 25.85 1.32 -26.65
N GLU A 63 26.97 1.52 -27.35
CA GLU A 63 27.49 2.86 -27.64
C GLU A 63 26.42 3.73 -28.35
N ASN A 64 26.36 5.02 -28.00
CA ASN A 64 25.38 5.99 -28.51
C ASN A 64 23.90 5.57 -28.38
N SER A 65 23.50 4.99 -27.24
CA SER A 65 22.10 4.65 -26.97
C SER A 65 21.49 5.45 -25.82
N THR A 66 20.24 5.89 -26.01
CA THR A 66 19.40 6.48 -24.95
C THR A 66 18.69 5.37 -24.17
N GLN A 67 18.78 5.39 -22.84
CA GLN A 67 18.15 4.38 -21.98
C GLN A 67 16.92 4.96 -21.28
N MET A 68 15.82 4.20 -21.29
CA MET A 68 14.63 4.46 -20.49
C MET A 68 14.28 3.23 -19.64
N PRO A 69 14.85 3.10 -18.42
CA PRO A 69 14.52 2.00 -17.54
C PRO A 69 13.06 2.12 -17.08
N VAL A 70 12.33 1.01 -17.12
CA VAL A 70 10.95 0.96 -16.64
C VAL A 70 10.94 0.34 -15.25
N ARG A 71 10.40 1.07 -14.28
CA ARG A 71 10.11 0.54 -12.95
C ARG A 71 8.61 0.50 -12.73
N GLN A 72 8.10 -0.68 -12.42
CA GLN A 72 6.73 -0.88 -11.96
C GLN A 72 6.75 -1.25 -10.49
N SER A 73 5.70 -0.91 -9.75
CA SER A 73 5.56 -1.31 -8.36
C SER A 73 4.13 -1.67 -8.07
N ILE A 74 3.94 -2.74 -7.30
CA ILE A 74 2.63 -3.23 -6.90
C ILE A 74 2.52 -3.24 -5.38
N GLY A 75 1.33 -2.93 -4.88
CA GLY A 75 0.98 -3.11 -3.48
C GLY A 75 0.81 -4.59 -3.16
N PHE A 76 1.34 -5.02 -2.02
CA PHE A 76 1.37 -6.42 -1.61
C PHE A 76 0.97 -6.53 -0.13
N ILE A 77 -0.19 -7.13 0.15
CA ILE A 77 -0.65 -7.36 1.52
C ILE A 77 -0.25 -8.77 1.95
N VAL A 78 0.49 -8.86 3.05
CA VAL A 78 0.74 -10.13 3.74
C VAL A 78 -0.36 -10.34 4.77
N GLN A 79 -1.24 -11.32 4.54
CA GLN A 79 -2.27 -11.70 5.51
C GLN A 79 -1.86 -12.96 6.28
N PRO A 80 -1.68 -12.88 7.61
CA PRO A 80 -1.51 -14.08 8.42
C PRO A 80 -2.82 -14.85 8.58
N ALA A 81 -2.73 -16.18 8.67
CA ALA A 81 -3.88 -17.06 8.89
C ALA A 81 -4.65 -16.75 10.19
N ALA A 82 -3.96 -16.21 11.21
CA ALA A 82 -4.58 -15.81 12.48
C ALA A 82 -5.54 -14.60 12.34
N VAL A 83 -5.43 -13.82 11.26
CA VAL A 83 -6.28 -12.66 11.03
C VAL A 83 -7.35 -13.04 10.01
N ALA A 84 -8.60 -13.16 10.47
CA ALA A 84 -9.73 -13.47 9.61
C ALA A 84 -9.87 -12.45 8.46
N VAL A 85 -10.33 -12.88 7.29
CA VAL A 85 -10.65 -11.94 6.20
C VAL A 85 -11.82 -11.05 6.63
N SER A 86 -11.74 -9.74 6.39
CA SER A 86 -12.87 -8.81 6.57
C SER A 86 -13.13 -8.05 5.27
N LYS A 87 -14.40 -7.78 4.99
CA LYS A 87 -14.84 -6.91 3.88
C LYS A 87 -14.80 -5.43 4.25
N THR A 88 -14.81 -5.12 5.55
CA THR A 88 -14.91 -3.76 6.10
C THR A 88 -13.78 -3.49 7.11
N PRO A 89 -12.51 -3.61 6.72
CA PRO A 89 -11.39 -3.39 7.64
C PRO A 89 -11.39 -1.99 8.28
N TRP A 90 -12.02 -1.00 7.63
CA TRP A 90 -12.11 0.37 8.12
C TRP A 90 -13.04 0.55 9.34
N ASP A 91 -13.83 -0.45 9.72
CA ASP A 91 -14.67 -0.37 10.94
C ASP A 91 -13.81 -0.21 12.21
N ALA A 92 -12.52 -0.55 12.14
CA ALA A 92 -11.55 -0.36 13.21
C ALA A 92 -10.83 1.01 13.16
N LEU A 93 -11.17 1.88 12.19
CA LEU A 93 -10.67 3.25 12.15
C LEU A 93 -11.40 4.11 13.18
N THR A 94 -10.64 4.92 13.89
CA THR A 94 -11.16 5.93 14.80
C THR A 94 -10.60 7.29 14.44
N PHE A 95 -11.45 8.31 14.51
CA PHE A 95 -11.07 9.71 14.37
C PHE A 95 -11.30 10.43 15.69
N GLN A 96 -10.31 11.17 16.16
CA GLN A 96 -10.39 11.94 17.41
C GLN A 96 -9.69 13.28 17.27
N MET A 97 -10.12 14.28 18.03
CA MET A 97 -9.38 15.53 18.17
C MET A 97 -8.42 15.42 19.36
N GLU A 98 -7.11 15.51 19.10
CA GLU A 98 -6.08 15.55 20.15
C GLU A 98 -5.21 16.79 19.92
N SER A 99 -5.09 17.66 20.93
CA SER A 99 -4.21 18.85 20.88
C SER A 99 -4.41 19.74 19.65
N GLY A 100 -5.64 19.86 19.14
CA GLY A 100 -5.97 20.67 17.95
C GLY A 100 -5.70 19.99 16.61
N GLU A 101 -5.25 18.73 16.61
CA GLU A 101 -5.06 17.92 15.40
C GLU A 101 -6.14 16.85 15.29
N LEU A 102 -6.54 16.54 14.06
CA LEU A 102 -7.35 15.37 13.75
C LEU A 102 -6.44 14.13 13.74
N VAL A 103 -6.74 13.16 14.58
CA VAL A 103 -5.99 11.93 14.75
C VAL A 103 -6.79 10.75 14.20
N MET A 104 -6.29 10.16 13.12
CA MET A 104 -6.81 8.93 12.53
C MET A 104 -5.99 7.74 13.03
N ARG A 105 -6.64 6.76 13.66
CA ARG A 105 -5.97 5.57 14.21
C ARG A 105 -6.59 4.31 13.63
N ASN A 106 -5.76 3.34 13.25
CA ASN A 106 -6.22 1.99 12.94
C ASN A 106 -6.00 1.09 14.17
N THR A 107 -7.09 0.83 14.90
CA THR A 107 -7.05 -0.01 16.09
C THR A 107 -7.14 -1.51 15.77
N GLY A 108 -7.33 -1.85 14.49
CA GLY A 108 -7.48 -3.22 14.02
C GLY A 108 -6.16 -3.90 13.68
N GLN A 109 -6.28 -5.18 13.31
CA GLN A 109 -5.15 -6.02 12.86
C GLN A 109 -5.02 -6.09 11.34
N ARG A 110 -5.78 -5.27 10.60
CA ARG A 110 -5.84 -5.28 9.13
C ARG A 110 -5.31 -3.97 8.56
N VAL A 111 -4.77 -4.01 7.36
CA VAL A 111 -4.44 -2.79 6.63
C VAL A 111 -5.74 -2.19 6.11
N VAL A 112 -5.98 -0.91 6.39
CA VAL A 112 -7.12 -0.19 5.82
C VAL A 112 -6.64 0.57 4.60
N ARG A 113 -7.22 0.30 3.43
CA ARG A 113 -6.91 1.00 2.18
C ARG A 113 -8.03 1.97 1.84
N MET A 114 -7.66 3.14 1.35
CA MET A 114 -8.59 4.23 1.02
C MET A 114 -7.99 5.13 -0.07
N VAL A 115 -8.84 5.87 -0.77
CA VAL A 115 -8.38 6.98 -1.61
C VAL A 115 -7.55 7.95 -0.73
N PRO A 116 -6.43 8.51 -1.21
CA PRO A 116 -5.54 9.39 -0.44
C PRO A 116 -6.14 10.79 -0.19
N THR A 117 -7.44 10.87 0.08
CA THR A 117 -8.17 12.09 0.36
C THR A 117 -9.31 11.78 1.33
N LEU A 118 -9.38 12.58 2.39
CA LEU A 118 -10.45 12.56 3.38
C LEU A 118 -11.29 13.83 3.21
N GLN A 119 -12.60 13.73 3.40
CA GLN A 119 -13.49 14.89 3.47
C GLN A 119 -13.86 15.15 4.93
N LEU A 120 -13.65 16.39 5.37
CA LEU A 120 -13.99 16.88 6.69
C LEU A 120 -15.39 17.50 6.67
N ASN A 121 -16.28 17.03 7.53
CA ASN A 121 -17.65 17.52 7.61
C ASN A 121 -17.86 18.38 8.87
N PRO A 122 -18.73 19.40 8.83
CA PRO A 122 -19.61 19.77 7.71
C PRO A 122 -18.97 20.72 6.69
N THR A 123 -17.71 21.10 6.87
CA THR A 123 -17.05 22.12 6.02
C THR A 123 -16.78 21.66 4.59
N ASN A 124 -16.93 20.37 4.29
CA ASN A 124 -16.62 19.72 3.01
C ASN A 124 -15.17 19.96 2.56
N THR A 125 -14.27 20.21 3.52
CA THR A 125 -12.85 20.46 3.23
C THR A 125 -12.17 19.15 2.91
N GLN A 126 -11.38 19.12 1.82
CA GLN A 126 -10.57 17.96 1.47
C GLN A 126 -9.22 18.02 2.17
N LEU A 127 -8.84 16.90 2.77
CA LEU A 127 -7.58 16.69 3.45
C LEU A 127 -6.82 15.58 2.71
N ALA A 128 -5.76 15.97 2.01
CA ALA A 128 -4.90 15.03 1.28
C ALA A 128 -3.95 14.29 2.23
N GLN A 129 -3.55 13.08 1.83
CA GLN A 129 -2.52 12.29 2.51
C GLN A 129 -1.66 11.58 1.46
N ASP A 130 -0.41 11.26 1.80
CA ASP A 130 0.51 10.67 0.84
C ASP A 130 0.17 9.21 0.51
N GLU A 131 -0.23 8.46 1.53
CA GLU A 131 -0.45 7.02 1.43
C GLU A 131 -1.95 6.68 1.30
N TYR A 132 -2.25 5.78 0.36
CA TYR A 132 -3.59 5.23 0.13
C TYR A 132 -3.95 4.09 1.11
N TYR A 133 -3.24 4.00 2.24
CA TYR A 133 -3.50 3.02 3.29
C TYR A 133 -3.03 3.52 4.66
N LEU A 134 -3.51 2.82 5.69
CA LEU A 134 -3.09 2.92 7.07
C LEU A 134 -2.80 1.51 7.60
N MET A 135 -1.58 1.26 8.08
CA MET A 135 -1.18 -0.04 8.64
C MET A 135 -1.97 -0.35 9.91
N ALA A 136 -2.01 -1.63 10.29
CA ALA A 136 -2.55 -2.04 11.59
C ALA A 136 -1.75 -1.40 12.73
N GLY A 137 -2.45 -0.76 13.68
CA GLY A 137 -1.86 -0.03 14.79
C GLY A 137 -1.30 1.36 14.44
N GLU A 138 -1.29 1.76 13.17
CA GLU A 138 -0.75 3.07 12.76
C GLU A 138 -1.68 4.20 13.17
N THR A 139 -1.08 5.34 13.50
CA THR A 139 -1.75 6.60 13.80
C THR A 139 -1.22 7.68 12.87
N ARG A 140 -2.13 8.44 12.25
CA ARG A 140 -1.82 9.60 11.41
C ARG A 140 -2.48 10.84 12.00
N ARG A 141 -1.75 11.96 11.97
CA ARG A 141 -2.20 13.24 12.52
C ARG A 141 -2.26 14.27 11.42
N PHE A 142 -3.28 15.12 11.48
CA PHE A 142 -3.55 16.13 10.50
C PHE A 142 -3.84 17.45 11.19
N LYS A 143 -3.15 18.50 10.75
CA LYS A 143 -3.50 19.86 11.12
C LYS A 143 -4.79 20.25 10.43
N VAL A 144 -5.78 20.68 11.21
CA VAL A 144 -7.08 21.10 10.72
C VAL A 144 -7.38 22.49 11.26
N ALA A 145 -8.02 23.33 10.44
CA ALA A 145 -8.39 24.68 10.86
C ALA A 145 -9.52 24.65 11.90
N ASN A 146 -10.46 23.71 11.76
CA ASN A 146 -11.59 23.51 12.66
C ASN A 146 -11.73 22.02 12.95
N ALA A 147 -12.22 21.68 14.16
CA ALA A 147 -12.55 20.31 14.51
C ALA A 147 -13.74 19.80 13.65
N PRO A 148 -13.55 18.75 12.84
CA PRO A 148 -14.66 18.17 12.08
C PRO A 148 -15.57 17.36 13.00
N ILE A 149 -16.85 17.28 12.63
CA ILE A 149 -17.84 16.43 13.30
C ILE A 149 -17.72 14.99 12.81
N SER A 150 -17.42 14.82 11.53
CA SER A 150 -17.22 13.51 10.91
C SER A 150 -16.23 13.59 9.76
N VAL A 151 -15.69 12.43 9.39
CA VAL A 151 -14.79 12.26 8.26
C VAL A 151 -15.42 11.28 7.28
N THR A 152 -15.58 11.70 6.03
CA THR A 152 -16.00 10.84 4.93
C THR A 152 -14.79 10.46 4.08
N PHE A 153 -14.69 9.20 3.67
CA PHE A 153 -13.64 8.73 2.78
C PHE A 153 -14.13 7.54 1.94
N THR A 154 -13.45 7.31 0.82
CA THR A 154 -13.73 6.17 -0.08
C THR A 154 -12.77 5.03 0.24
N PRO A 155 -13.23 3.91 0.84
CA PRO A 155 -12.39 2.75 1.05
C PRO A 155 -12.02 2.07 -0.27
N LEU A 156 -10.90 1.33 -0.25
CA LEU A 156 -10.51 0.47 -1.34
C LEU A 156 -10.61 -0.99 -0.90
N SER A 157 -11.15 -1.82 -1.78
CA SER A 157 -11.15 -3.27 -1.59
C SER A 157 -9.72 -3.81 -1.53
N ARG A 158 -9.59 -5.08 -1.13
CA ARG A 158 -8.31 -5.81 -1.16
C ARG A 158 -7.62 -5.74 -2.53
N TYR A 159 -8.38 -5.68 -3.61
CA TYR A 159 -7.88 -5.64 -4.99
C TYR A 159 -7.68 -4.22 -5.52
N GLY A 160 -7.96 -3.19 -4.72
CA GLY A 160 -7.79 -1.78 -5.09
C GLY A 160 -8.98 -1.14 -5.79
N PHE A 161 -10.14 -1.80 -5.82
CA PHE A 161 -11.38 -1.20 -6.33
C PHE A 161 -11.99 -0.23 -5.32
N LYS A 162 -12.51 0.90 -5.78
CA LYS A 162 -13.29 1.82 -4.95
C LYS A 162 -14.55 1.12 -4.45
N LEU A 163 -14.86 1.34 -3.18
CA LEU A 163 -16.11 0.94 -2.54
C LEU A 163 -16.95 2.18 -2.27
N ASP A 164 -18.17 1.99 -1.76
CA ASP A 164 -19.02 3.10 -1.36
C ASP A 164 -18.37 3.94 -0.25
N ASP A 165 -18.65 5.23 -0.26
CA ASP A 165 -18.13 6.15 0.74
C ASP A 165 -18.62 5.81 2.13
N VAL A 166 -17.73 5.96 3.10
CA VAL A 166 -18.00 5.70 4.51
C VAL A 166 -17.77 6.96 5.31
N THR A 167 -18.69 7.27 6.22
CA THR A 167 -18.57 8.40 7.14
C THR A 167 -18.42 7.89 8.56
N ILE A 168 -17.37 8.34 9.26
CA ILE A 168 -17.09 8.02 10.66
C ILE A 168 -17.14 9.31 11.49
N LEU A 169 -17.85 9.28 12.62
CA LEU A 169 -17.90 10.39 13.57
C LEU A 169 -16.54 10.60 14.25
N VAL A 170 -16.17 11.86 14.43
CA VAL A 170 -15.03 12.23 15.26
C VAL A 170 -15.47 12.18 16.72
N LYS A 171 -14.69 11.47 17.55
CA LYS A 171 -14.93 11.32 18.99
C LYS A 171 -14.05 12.25 19.81
#